data_AF-A0AAT9W4W4-F1
#
_entry.id   AF-A0AAT9W4W4-F1
#
_cell.length_a   1.000
_cell.length_b   1.000
_cell.length_c   1.000
_cell.angle_alpha   90.00
_cell.angle_beta   90.00
_cell.angle_gamma   90.00
#
_symmetry.space_group_name_H-M   'P 1'
#
loop_
_entity.id
_entity.type
_entity.pdbx_description
1 polymer ?
#
loop_
_entity_poly.entity_id
_entity_poly.type
_entity_poly.pdbx_seq_one_letter_code
_entity_poly.pdbx_strand_id
1 'polypeptide(L)' 'MNDDEQVQPDEIHEAIGLAATYLMNAQMPVKPSNLLMVLRAQSIMTTESRQKRILEAARQQIMERVTHTA' A
#
# COMPACT_ATOMS: atom_id res chain seq x y z
N MET A 1 -19.94 16.82 -8.16
CA MET A 1 -19.21 15.56 -8.39
C MET A 1 -17.77 15.90 -8.16
N ASN A 2 -17.21 15.42 -7.05
CA ASN A 2 -15.97 15.93 -6.51
C ASN A 2 -14.82 15.04 -6.98
N ASP A 3 -13.88 15.59 -7.73
CA ASP A 3 -12.64 14.91 -8.13
C ASP A 3 -11.75 14.54 -6.92
N ASP A 4 -12.17 14.88 -5.69
CA ASP A 4 -11.57 14.52 -4.39
C ASP A 4 -11.65 13.02 -4.03
N GLU A 5 -12.27 12.17 -4.86
CA GLU A 5 -12.44 10.75 -4.54
C GLU A 5 -11.33 9.83 -5.08
N GLN A 6 -10.53 10.29 -6.03
CA GLN A 6 -9.46 9.48 -6.60
C GLN A 6 -8.21 9.52 -5.72
N VAL A 7 -7.65 8.35 -5.46
CA VAL A 7 -6.34 8.20 -4.81
C VAL A 7 -5.27 8.57 -5.85
N GLN A 8 -4.40 9.48 -5.47
CA GLN A 8 -3.35 9.98 -6.33
C GLN A 8 -2.13 9.02 -6.34
N PRO A 9 -1.36 8.96 -7.44
CA PRO A 9 -0.21 8.07 -7.54
C PRO A 9 0.86 8.31 -6.48
N ASP A 10 1.10 9.56 -6.08
CA ASP A 10 2.02 9.93 -5.03
C ASP A 10 1.60 9.36 -3.66
N GLU A 11 0.31 9.45 -3.30
CA GLU A 11 -0.21 8.82 -2.07
C GLU A 11 0.02 7.30 -2.05
N ILE A 12 -0.15 6.65 -3.20
CA ILE A 12 0.09 5.21 -3.36
C ILE A 12 1.57 4.91 -3.15
N HIS A 13 2.45 5.65 -3.83
CA HIS A 13 3.88 5.44 -3.77
C HIS A 13 4.44 5.72 -2.38
N GLU A 14 3.91 6.74 -1.69
CA GLU A 14 4.25 7.04 -0.30
C GLU A 14 3.84 5.91 0.64
N ALA A 15 2.61 5.39 0.52
CA ALA A 15 2.16 4.26 1.33
C ALA A 15 3.05 3.01 1.14
N ILE A 16 3.46 2.73 -0.09
CA ILE A 16 4.41 1.65 -0.41
C ILE A 16 5.78 1.93 0.21
N GLY A 17 6.27 3.17 0.12
CA GLY A 17 7.55 3.59 0.71
C GLY A 17 7.58 3.47 2.23
N LEU A 18 6.49 3.84 2.91
CA LEU A 18 6.33 3.68 4.35
C LEU A 18 6.30 2.20 4.75
N ALA A 19 5.58 1.35 4.01
CA ALA A 19 5.58 -0.09 4.24
C ALA A 19 6.97 -0.71 4.03
N ALA A 20 7.72 -0.26 3.01
CA ALA A 20 9.09 -0.69 2.78
C ALA A 20 10.02 -0.27 3.93
N THR A 21 9.91 0.98 4.39
CA THR A 21 10.68 1.50 5.53
C THR A 21 10.40 0.70 6.80
N TYR A 22 9.14 0.37 7.07
CA TYR A 22 8.77 -0.51 8.19
C TYR A 22 9.48 -1.87 8.10
N LEU A 23 9.47 -2.51 6.92
CA LEU A 23 10.15 -3.80 6.73
C LEU A 23 11.66 -3.68 6.92
N MET A 24 12.29 -2.62 6.39
CA MET A 24 13.72 -2.37 6.58
C MET A 24 14.07 -2.24 8.06
N ASN A 25 13.31 -1.45 8.82
CA ASN A 25 13.51 -1.27 10.26
C ASN A 25 13.30 -2.58 11.05
N ALA A 26 12.35 -3.40 10.61
CA ALA A 26 12.10 -4.72 11.17
C ALA A 26 13.11 -5.80 10.71
N GLN A 27 14.11 -5.44 9.89
CA GLN A 27 15.07 -6.37 9.27
C GLN A 27 14.40 -7.49 8.45
N MET A 28 13.24 -7.18 7.88
CA MET A 28 12.47 -8.08 7.03
C MET A 28 12.72 -7.77 5.55
N PRO A 29 12.75 -8.79 4.66
CA PRO A 29 12.93 -8.56 3.24
C PRO A 29 11.84 -7.65 2.64
N VAL A 30 12.24 -6.67 1.84
CA VAL A 30 11.33 -5.84 1.05
C VAL A 30 10.94 -6.61 -0.22
N LYS A 31 9.89 -7.42 -0.12
CA LYS A 31 9.33 -8.21 -1.22
C LYS A 31 7.82 -8.04 -1.32
N PRO A 32 7.19 -8.28 -2.48
CA PRO A 32 5.77 -8.00 -2.69
C PRO A 32 4.85 -8.61 -1.63
N SER A 33 5.05 -9.87 -1.23
CA SER A 33 4.22 -10.52 -0.22
C SER A 33 4.32 -9.85 1.15
N ASN A 34 5.51 -9.41 1.56
CA ASN A 34 5.70 -8.72 2.83
C ASN A 34 5.07 -7.31 2.80
N LEU A 35 5.21 -6.59 1.69
CA LEU A 35 4.56 -5.29 1.49
C LEU A 35 3.03 -5.40 1.56
N LEU A 36 2.46 -6.40 0.88
CA LEU A 36 1.02 -6.66 0.92
C LEU A 36 0.51 -6.97 2.33
N MET A 37 1.29 -7.70 3.14
CA MET A 37 0.94 -7.97 4.54
C MET A 37 0.95 -6.70 5.39
N VAL A 38 1.99 -5.86 5.28
CA VAL A 38 2.08 -4.60 6.03
C VAL A 38 0.93 -3.66 5.68
N LEU A 39 0.69 -3.43 4.39
CA LEU A 39 -0.39 -2.57 3.92
C LEU A 39 -1.77 -3.09 4.36
N ARG A 40 -1.97 -4.42 4.36
CA ARG A 40 -3.21 -5.04 4.86
C ARG A 40 -3.38 -4.80 6.36
N ALA A 41 -2.33 -4.98 7.15
CA ALA A 41 -2.38 -4.76 8.59
C ALA A 41 -2.72 -3.29 8.89
N GLN A 42 -2.05 -2.34 8.24
CA GLN A 42 -2.33 -0.91 8.36
C GLN A 42 -3.78 -0.55 7.97
N SER A 43 -4.32 -1.19 6.94
CA SER A 43 -5.70 -0.98 6.47
C SER A 43 -6.75 -1.45 7.48
N ILE A 44 -6.46 -2.51 8.24
CA ILE A 44 -7.32 -3.00 9.32
C ILE A 44 -7.25 -2.09 10.56
N MET A 45 -6.08 -1.50 10.81
CA MET A 45 -5.83 -0.68 11.99
C MET A 45 -6.30 0.77 11.85
N THR A 46 -6.41 1.29 10.63
CA THR A 46 -6.89 2.66 10.40
C THR A 46 -8.40 2.76 10.44
N THR A 47 -8.92 3.80 11.10
CA THR A 47 -10.33 4.19 11.05
C THR A 47 -10.61 5.26 10.00
N GLU A 48 -9.57 5.79 9.34
CA GLU A 48 -9.70 6.87 8.39
C GLU A 48 -10.01 6.35 6.98
N SER A 49 -11.17 6.74 6.45
CA SER A 49 -11.67 6.27 5.15
C SER A 49 -10.77 6.64 3.97
N ARG A 50 -10.06 7.78 4.02
CA ARG A 50 -9.09 8.17 2.98
C ARG A 50 -7.87 7.26 3.04
N GLN A 51 -7.26 7.12 4.21
CA GLN A 51 -6.12 6.25 4.42
C GLN A 51 -6.40 4.79 4.02
N LYS A 52 -7.61 4.29 4.34
CA LYS A 52 -8.01 2.94 3.93
C LYS A 52 -8.03 2.77 2.41
N ARG A 53 -8.57 3.73 1.67
CA ARG A 53 -8.58 3.73 0.19
C ARG A 53 -7.16 3.76 -0.38
N ILE A 54 -6.27 4.59 0.18
CA ILE A 54 -4.87 4.67 -0.25
C ILE A 54 -4.17 3.31 -0.08
N LEU A 55 -4.32 2.69 1.09
CA LEU A 55 -3.70 1.39 1.40
C LEU A 55 -4.25 0.25 0.52
N GLU A 56 -5.55 0.27 0.21
CA GLU A 56 -6.16 -0.68 -0.71
C GLU A 56 -5.66 -0.49 -2.16
N ALA A 57 -5.57 0.76 -2.63
CA ALA A 57 -5.03 1.08 -3.96
C ALA A 57 -3.56 0.66 -4.09
N ALA A 58 -2.74 0.91 -3.07
CA ALA A 58 -1.35 0.46 -3.03
C ALA A 58 -1.22 -1.07 -3.11
N ARG A 59 -2.10 -1.80 -2.42
CA ARG A 59 -2.13 -3.26 -2.51
C ARG A 59 -2.50 -3.74 -3.92
N GLN A 60 -3.51 -3.12 -4.54
CA GLN A 60 -3.91 -3.48 -5.91
C GLN A 60 -2.75 -3.26 -6.89
N GLN A 61 -2.08 -2.10 -6.84
CA GLN A 61 -0.96 -1.80 -7.72
C GLN A 61 0.18 -2.84 -7.60
N ILE A 62 0.49 -3.30 -6.38
CA ILE A 62 1.49 -4.36 -6.17
C ILE A 62 1.00 -5.69 -6.75
N MET A 63 -0.26 -6.07 -6.51
CA MET A 63 -0.80 -7.35 -7.02
C MET A 63 -0.84 -7.38 -8.55
N GLU A 64 -1.23 -6.29 -9.20
CA GLU A 64 -1.20 -6.16 -10.67
C GLU A 64 0.22 -6.37 -11.20
N ARG A 65 1.22 -5.70 -10.62
CA ARG A 65 2.61 -5.83 -11.05
C ARG A 65 3.15 -7.25 -10.86
N VAL A 66 2.79 -7.94 -9.78
CA VAL A 66 3.20 -9.33 -9.54
C VAL A 66 2.53 -10.29 -10.53
N THR A 67 1.26 -10.05 -10.85
CA THR A 67 0.48 -10.92 -11.75
C THR A 67 0.90 -10.75 -13.20
N HIS A 68 1.27 -9.54 -13.62
CA HIS A 68 1.76 -9.27 -14.97
C HIS A 68 3.23 -9.65 -15.22
N THR A 69 3.97 -9.99 -14.17
CA THR A 69 5.38 -10.42 -14.27
C THR A 69 5.57 -11.94 -14.10
N ALA A 70 4.47 -12.69 -13.94
CA ALA A 70 4.43 -14.16 -13.87
C ALA A 70 4.03 -14.76 -15.23
#